data_AF-A0A8H5HK83-F1
#
_entry.id   AF-A0A8H5HK83-F1
#
_cell.length_a   1.000
_cell.length_b   1.000
_cell.length_c   1.000
_cell.angle_alpha   90.00
_cell.angle_beta   90.00
_cell.angle_gamma   90.00
#
_symmetry.space_group_name_H-M   'P 1'
#
loop_
_entity.id
_entity.type
_entity.pdbx_description
1 polymer ?
#
loop_
_entity_poly.entity_id
_entity_poly.type
_entity_poly.pdbx_seq_one_letter_code
_entity_poly.pdbx_strand_id
1 'polypeptide(L)'
;MMAEVWKTISRRSKNGWMQILMKARSGSILAFLILTQCGIKVLSLLIVNIDNVPPAQYDTVFKAASVDTLSFAPESSPLQASSWPTLGSMIDSGKRLVTFLDNQADITVVPYLIDEFTNIWETAFNVLDPAQFDCSVNRTKGDTATQMYLINHFLDRLVFGQPVPDVAKANVTNAASGAGSLGAHVETCVAVNTRAPNFLLMDFYEYGSGSVFQVAADINKVTYAPTSPIATPLSTSTGAASPTGSSKDGSGNGALSISSRQHLLQSLVVVASIAFGASAVI
;
A
#
# COMPACT_ATOMS: atom_id res chain seq x y z
N MET A 1 4.86 8.55 -14.80
CA MET A 1 3.99 9.05 -13.72
C MET A 1 3.21 7.88 -13.09
N MET A 2 3.94 6.96 -12.49
CA MET A 2 3.38 5.91 -11.63
C MET A 2 3.98 6.12 -10.25
N ALA A 3 3.33 6.92 -9.40
CA ALA A 3 3.62 6.89 -7.97
C ALA A 3 2.61 5.94 -7.32
N GLU A 4 3.11 4.92 -6.63
CA GLU A 4 2.30 4.07 -5.77
C GLU A 4 2.11 4.81 -4.43
N VAL A 5 0.86 5.03 -4.03
CA VAL A 5 0.48 5.78 -2.83
C VAL A 5 -0.15 4.83 -1.82
N TRP A 6 0.32 4.88 -0.57
CA TRP A 6 -0.02 3.91 0.46
C TRP A 6 -0.82 4.55 1.62
N LYS A 7 -1.84 3.85 2.14
CA LYS A 7 -2.76 4.35 3.20
C LYS A 7 -2.47 3.75 4.57
N THR A 8 -2.63 4.55 5.64
CA THR A 8 -2.68 4.07 7.03
C THR A 8 -3.95 4.44 7.82
N ILE A 9 -4.33 3.58 8.78
CA ILE A 9 -5.22 3.89 9.91
C ILE A 9 -4.46 3.68 11.23
N SER A 10 -4.40 4.71 12.08
CA SER A 10 -3.96 4.60 13.48
C SER A 10 -5.01 5.15 14.45
N ARG A 11 -5.09 4.57 15.65
CA ARG A 11 -5.87 5.06 16.80
C ARG A 11 -4.93 5.26 18.00
N ARG A 12 -5.29 6.22 18.86
CA ARG A 12 -4.56 6.68 20.05
C ARG A 12 -3.91 5.53 20.84
N SER A 13 -2.60 5.32 20.69
CA SER A 13 -1.77 4.55 21.61
C SER A 13 -0.94 5.51 22.45
N LYS A 14 -0.82 5.23 23.76
CA LYS A 14 0.05 6.00 24.67
C LYS A 14 1.53 5.67 24.49
N ASN A 15 1.86 4.54 23.84
CA ASN A 15 3.22 4.06 23.66
C ASN A 15 3.34 3.32 22.31
N GLY A 16 3.80 3.99 21.25
CA GLY A 16 4.20 3.32 20.01
C GLY A 16 3.87 4.08 18.72
N TRP A 17 4.87 4.15 17.85
CA TRP A 17 4.79 4.55 16.45
C TRP A 17 4.54 3.30 15.61
N MET A 18 3.29 2.95 15.33
CA MET A 18 2.96 1.85 14.41
C MET A 18 1.85 2.29 13.47
N GLN A 19 2.09 2.14 12.17
CA GLN A 19 1.26 2.63 11.09
C GLN A 19 1.23 1.57 9.96
N ILE A 20 0.06 1.03 9.60
CA ILE A 20 -0.07 0.12 8.43
C ILE A 20 0.05 0.94 7.14
N LEU A 21 0.92 0.61 6.20
CA LEU A 21 0.94 1.21 4.86
C LEU A 21 0.33 0.21 3.85
N MET A 22 -0.74 0.62 3.16
CA MET A 22 -1.51 -0.26 2.25
C MET A 22 -1.27 0.06 0.77
N LYS A 23 -0.98 -0.94 -0.08
CA LYS A 23 -0.84 -0.72 -1.54
C LYS A 23 -2.16 -0.36 -2.19
N ALA A 24 -2.23 0.76 -2.89
CA ALA A 24 -3.33 1.05 -3.82
C ALA A 24 -2.94 0.69 -5.26
N ARG A 25 -3.91 0.16 -6.03
CA ARG A 25 -3.73 -0.22 -7.45
C ARG A 25 -3.49 1.02 -8.31
N SER A 26 -2.49 0.94 -9.20
CA SER A 26 -2.01 1.95 -10.16
C SER A 26 -3.07 2.86 -10.79
N GLY A 27 -2.74 4.16 -10.89
CA GLY A 27 -3.25 5.04 -11.94
C GLY A 27 -3.92 6.33 -11.49
N SER A 28 -3.34 7.11 -10.56
CA SER A 28 -3.51 8.57 -10.46
C SER A 28 -2.74 9.14 -9.27
N ILE A 29 -1.77 10.01 -9.52
CA ILE A 29 -1.19 10.92 -8.50
C ILE A 29 -2.24 11.95 -8.00
N LEU A 30 -3.43 12.00 -8.60
CA LEU A 30 -4.41 13.06 -8.37
C LEU A 30 -5.55 12.74 -7.40
N ALA A 31 -5.67 11.54 -6.82
CA ALA A 31 -6.85 11.25 -6.02
C ALA A 31 -6.63 10.15 -4.96
N PHE A 32 -6.09 10.51 -3.80
CA PHE A 32 -6.52 9.91 -2.53
C PHE A 32 -6.56 10.95 -1.41
N LEU A 33 -7.22 12.09 -1.72
CA LEU A 33 -7.62 13.11 -0.75
C LEU A 33 -8.97 12.75 -0.11
N ILE A 34 -9.06 11.65 0.62
CA ILE A 34 -10.18 11.37 1.54
C ILE A 34 -9.57 10.61 2.74
N LEU A 35 -9.34 11.26 3.88
CA LEU A 35 -10.33 11.37 4.97
C LEU A 35 -10.02 12.60 5.84
N THR A 36 -10.39 13.80 5.38
CA THR A 36 -10.54 14.99 6.24
C THR A 36 -11.95 15.06 6.86
N GLN A 37 -12.67 13.94 6.97
CA GLN A 37 -13.95 13.91 7.65
C GLN A 37 -14.00 12.73 8.62
N CYS A 38 -14.07 13.08 9.92
CA CYS A 38 -14.14 12.22 11.11
C CYS A 38 -12.88 11.43 11.51
N GLY A 39 -12.04 12.05 12.34
CA GLY A 39 -11.23 11.32 13.32
C GLY A 39 -9.89 11.97 13.68
N ILE A 40 -9.58 11.94 14.97
CA ILE A 40 -8.28 12.23 15.57
C ILE A 40 -7.26 11.17 15.10
N LYS A 41 -6.63 11.38 13.94
CA LYS A 41 -5.70 10.42 13.32
C LYS A 41 -4.47 11.11 12.76
N VAL A 42 -3.36 10.40 12.76
CA VAL A 42 -2.13 10.72 12.01
C VAL A 42 -2.07 9.76 10.83
N LEU A 43 -1.69 10.27 9.66
CA LEU A 43 -1.48 9.51 8.43
C LEU A 43 0.01 9.52 8.09
N SER A 44 0.55 8.36 7.74
CA SER A 44 1.84 8.24 7.09
C SER A 44 1.64 7.94 5.62
N LEU A 45 2.39 8.63 4.77
CA LEU A 45 2.40 8.48 3.33
C LEU A 45 3.83 8.11 2.91
N LEU A 46 4.01 6.93 2.35
CA LEU A 46 5.24 6.56 1.67
C LEU A 46 5.06 6.79 0.16
N ILE A 47 6.03 7.42 -0.49
CA ILE A 47 6.04 7.67 -1.93
C ILE A 47 7.26 6.97 -2.52
N VAL A 48 7.01 5.98 -3.37
CA VAL A 48 8.03 5.34 -4.20
C VAL A 48 8.27 6.21 -5.44
N ASN A 49 9.35 6.98 -5.43
CA ASN A 49 9.75 7.95 -6.44
C ASN A 49 10.75 7.33 -7.43
N ILE A 50 10.28 6.31 -8.14
CA ILE A 50 11.07 5.57 -9.12
C ILE A 50 11.55 6.44 -10.30
N ASP A 51 10.75 7.45 -10.66
CA ASP A 51 11.01 8.37 -11.77
C ASP A 51 11.99 9.50 -11.38
N ASN A 52 12.51 9.52 -10.14
CA ASN A 52 13.36 10.59 -9.59
C ASN A 52 12.79 12.00 -9.78
N VAL A 53 11.48 12.14 -9.58
CA VAL A 53 10.79 13.43 -9.64
C VAL A 53 11.35 14.36 -8.54
N PRO A 54 11.74 15.60 -8.86
CA PRO A 54 12.23 16.54 -7.86
C PRO A 54 11.19 16.85 -6.78
N PRO A 55 11.61 17.05 -5.51
CA PRO A 55 10.70 17.24 -4.38
C PRO A 55 9.78 18.46 -4.57
N ALA A 56 10.26 19.51 -5.24
CA ALA A 56 9.46 20.71 -5.55
C ALA A 56 8.19 20.44 -6.38
N GLN A 57 8.18 19.39 -7.21
CA GLN A 57 6.97 19.01 -7.96
C GLN A 57 5.92 18.39 -7.04
N TYR A 58 6.33 17.59 -6.06
CA TYR A 58 5.43 17.08 -5.02
C TYR A 58 4.90 18.23 -4.16
N ASP A 59 5.74 19.19 -3.77
CA ASP A 59 5.32 20.36 -3.00
C ASP A 59 4.20 21.16 -3.70
N THR A 60 4.29 21.29 -5.03
CA THR A 60 3.22 21.92 -5.82
C THR A 60 1.88 21.20 -5.64
N VAL A 61 1.88 19.86 -5.68
CA VAL A 61 0.68 19.04 -5.48
C VAL A 61 0.19 19.11 -4.03
N PHE A 62 1.09 19.06 -3.05
CA PHE A 62 0.77 19.13 -1.62
C PHE A 62 0.10 20.46 -1.27
N LYS A 63 0.62 21.58 -1.79
CA LYS A 63 0.03 22.92 -1.63
C LYS A 63 -1.30 23.05 -2.34
N ALA A 64 -1.41 22.55 -3.58
CA ALA A 64 -2.69 22.57 -4.32
C ALA A 64 -3.79 21.77 -3.59
N ALA A 65 -3.41 20.69 -2.91
CA ALA A 65 -4.26 19.88 -2.06
C ALA A 65 -4.44 20.45 -0.63
N SER A 66 -3.73 21.53 -0.28
CA SER A 66 -3.67 22.12 1.07
C SER A 66 -3.25 21.15 2.17
N VAL A 67 -2.54 20.07 1.83
CA VAL A 67 -2.05 19.07 2.79
C VAL A 67 -0.67 19.43 3.35
N ASP A 68 0.06 20.35 2.72
CA ASP A 68 1.31 20.93 3.22
C ASP A 68 1.16 21.50 4.64
N THR A 69 0.03 22.15 4.92
CA THR A 69 -0.26 22.71 6.26
C THR A 69 -0.46 21.65 7.34
N LEU A 70 -0.87 20.44 6.94
CA LEU A 70 -1.04 19.28 7.82
C LEU A 70 0.24 18.45 7.96
N SER A 71 1.24 18.70 7.10
CA SER A 71 2.45 17.91 7.08
C SER A 71 3.39 18.24 8.24
N PHE A 72 3.90 17.20 8.89
CA PHE A 72 5.00 17.27 9.83
C PHE A 72 6.30 17.55 9.07
N ALA A 73 7.03 18.57 9.51
CA ALA A 73 8.37 18.91 9.05
C ALA A 73 9.29 18.84 10.26
N PRO A 74 10.30 17.95 10.27
CA PRO A 74 11.25 17.88 11.37
C PRO A 74 12.24 19.05 11.32
N GLU A 75 12.73 19.48 12.48
CA GLU A 75 13.75 20.54 12.56
C GLU A 75 15.14 20.07 12.09
N SER A 76 15.35 18.74 12.06
CA SER A 76 16.56 18.10 11.57
C SER A 76 16.22 16.79 10.86
N SER A 77 17.04 16.39 9.90
CA SER A 77 16.96 15.07 9.26
C SER A 77 18.38 14.51 9.10
N PRO A 78 18.61 13.23 9.43
CA PRO A 78 17.63 12.26 9.90
C PRO A 78 17.21 12.44 11.37
N LEU A 79 16.04 11.90 11.72
CA LEU A 79 15.59 11.71 13.09
C LEU A 79 15.84 10.27 13.53
N GLN A 80 16.37 10.11 14.75
CA GLN A 80 16.36 8.82 15.43
C GLN A 80 14.92 8.47 15.82
N ALA A 81 14.57 7.18 15.84
CA ALA A 81 13.26 6.65 16.21
C ALA A 81 12.73 7.22 17.55
N SER A 82 13.62 7.45 18.51
CA SER A 82 13.29 8.03 19.82
C SER A 82 12.99 9.53 19.80
N SER A 83 13.44 10.25 18.76
CA SER A 83 13.26 11.69 18.59
C SER A 83 11.95 12.06 17.87
N TRP A 84 11.25 11.08 17.30
CA TRP A 84 9.98 11.30 16.64
C TRP A 84 8.88 11.69 17.67
N PRO A 85 8.08 12.76 17.43
CA PRO A 85 7.07 13.26 18.38
C PRO A 85 5.82 12.38 18.47
N THR A 86 5.35 12.03 19.66
CA THR A 86 4.20 11.11 19.81
C THR A 86 2.99 11.43 18.91
N LEU A 87 2.22 10.41 18.55
CA LEU A 87 0.99 10.60 17.76
C LEU A 87 0.04 11.63 18.40
N GLY A 88 -0.03 11.65 19.74
CA GLY A 88 -0.80 12.66 20.49
C GLY A 88 -0.30 14.09 20.23
N SER A 89 1.01 14.31 20.29
CA SER A 89 1.62 15.62 19.99
C SER A 89 1.41 16.05 18.53
N MET A 90 1.46 15.10 17.58
CA MET A 90 1.13 15.36 16.17
C MET A 90 -0.34 15.74 15.97
N ILE A 91 -1.24 15.09 16.68
CA ILE A 91 -2.66 15.42 16.72
C ILE A 91 -2.87 16.83 17.27
N ASP A 92 -2.30 17.12 18.44
CA ASP A 92 -2.50 18.38 19.17
C ASP A 92 -1.92 19.58 18.40
N SER A 93 -0.79 19.39 17.71
CA SER A 93 -0.19 20.41 16.83
C SER A 93 -0.89 20.57 15.48
N GLY A 94 -1.82 19.69 15.14
CA GLY A 94 -2.46 19.64 13.82
C GLY A 94 -1.57 19.07 12.70
N LYS A 95 -0.30 18.73 12.98
CA LYS A 95 0.67 18.16 12.04
C LYS A 95 0.49 16.64 11.91
N ARG A 96 -0.57 16.27 11.20
CA ARG A 96 -1.13 14.90 11.14
C ARG A 96 -0.78 14.13 9.87
N LEU A 97 0.08 14.65 9.01
CA LEU A 97 0.60 13.94 7.83
C LEU A 97 2.12 13.80 7.93
N VAL A 98 2.64 12.59 7.87
CA VAL A 98 4.08 12.31 7.76
C VAL A 98 4.34 11.74 6.39
N THR A 99 5.22 12.36 5.60
CA THR A 99 5.52 11.87 4.25
C THR A 99 6.97 11.44 4.13
N PHE A 100 7.17 10.20 3.69
CA PHE A 100 8.45 9.64 3.30
C PHE A 100 8.55 9.57 1.78
N LEU A 101 9.71 9.93 1.25
CA LEU A 101 10.03 9.86 -0.16
C LEU A 101 11.33 9.04 -0.31
N ASP A 102 11.28 7.96 -1.07
CA ASP A 102 12.37 6.97 -1.14
C ASP A 102 13.64 7.53 -1.84
N ASN A 103 13.45 8.46 -2.77
CA ASN A 103 14.46 9.10 -3.60
C ASN A 103 14.22 10.60 -3.77
N GLN A 104 15.30 11.38 -3.91
CA GLN A 104 15.27 12.82 -4.16
C GLN A 104 14.68 13.67 -3.03
N ALA A 105 14.47 13.11 -1.84
CA ALA A 105 14.05 13.89 -0.69
C ALA A 105 15.13 14.90 -0.29
N ASP A 106 14.73 16.15 -0.10
CA ASP A 106 15.58 17.24 0.36
C ASP A 106 14.76 18.16 1.27
N ILE A 107 14.99 18.05 2.57
CA ILE A 107 14.28 18.82 3.59
C ILE A 107 14.63 20.33 3.54
N THR A 108 15.72 20.71 2.86
CA THR A 108 16.06 22.14 2.66
C THR A 108 15.23 22.77 1.54
N VAL A 109 14.70 21.95 0.63
CA VAL A 109 13.82 22.36 -0.47
C VAL A 109 12.35 22.19 -0.09
N VAL A 110 11.97 21.03 0.43
CA VAL A 110 10.60 20.73 0.89
C VAL A 110 10.66 20.08 2.28
N PRO A 111 10.54 20.87 3.37
CA PRO A 111 10.83 20.42 4.73
C PRO A 111 10.02 19.22 5.24
N TYR A 112 8.87 18.96 4.65
CA TYR A 112 7.97 17.88 5.07
C TYR A 112 8.06 16.61 4.20
N LEU A 113 8.94 16.58 3.20
CA LEU A 113 9.25 15.37 2.44
C LEU A 113 10.53 14.76 3.01
N ILE A 114 10.35 13.76 3.86
CA ILE A 114 11.42 13.15 4.65
C ILE A 114 12.04 12.02 3.83
N ASP A 115 13.38 11.95 3.75
CA ASP A 115 14.05 10.84 3.08
C ASP A 115 13.77 9.55 3.86
N GLU A 116 13.22 8.55 3.16
CA GLU A 116 12.88 7.26 3.75
C GLU A 116 14.11 6.60 4.34
N PHE A 117 15.14 6.33 3.53
CA PHE A 117 16.21 5.42 3.91
C PHE A 117 17.20 5.99 4.95
N THR A 118 17.20 7.29 5.19
CA THR A 118 17.92 7.91 6.31
C THR A 118 17.13 7.84 7.62
N ASN A 119 15.80 7.65 7.59
CA ASN A 119 14.92 7.58 8.77
C ASN A 119 14.34 6.18 9.05
N ILE A 120 14.25 5.33 8.03
CA ILE A 120 13.61 4.02 8.01
C ILE A 120 14.57 3.04 7.32
N TRP A 121 14.76 1.87 7.91
CA TRP A 121 15.24 0.71 7.15
C TRP A 121 14.09 -0.27 6.93
N GLU A 122 14.24 -1.14 5.94
CA GLU A 122 13.21 -2.14 5.65
C GLU A 122 13.74 -3.54 5.34
N THR A 123 12.86 -4.53 5.49
CA THR A 123 13.10 -5.93 5.11
C THR A 123 12.99 -6.13 3.60
N ALA A 124 13.34 -7.32 3.11
CA ALA A 124 13.29 -7.62 1.68
C ALA A 124 11.86 -7.52 1.10
N PHE A 125 11.77 -6.98 -0.11
CA PHE A 125 10.58 -7.01 -0.96
C PHE A 125 10.72 -8.07 -2.06
N ASN A 126 9.66 -8.32 -2.84
CA ASN A 126 9.60 -9.36 -3.88
C ASN A 126 9.89 -10.79 -3.37
N VAL A 127 9.43 -11.09 -2.15
CA VAL A 127 9.57 -12.42 -1.53
C VAL A 127 8.73 -13.44 -2.30
N LEU A 128 9.35 -14.52 -2.77
CA LEU A 128 8.69 -15.57 -3.57
C LEU A 128 8.28 -16.81 -2.77
N ASP A 129 8.87 -16.99 -1.59
CA ASP A 129 8.59 -18.10 -0.69
C ASP A 129 8.17 -17.53 0.68
N PRO A 130 6.96 -17.85 1.19
CA PRO A 130 6.50 -17.36 2.49
C PRO A 130 7.44 -17.70 3.66
N ALA A 131 8.28 -18.74 3.54
CA ALA A 131 9.29 -19.07 4.54
C ALA A 131 10.48 -18.09 4.59
N GLN A 132 10.59 -17.19 3.60
CA GLN A 132 11.68 -16.21 3.48
C GLN A 132 11.27 -14.81 3.98
N PHE A 133 10.09 -14.65 4.59
CA PHE A 133 9.80 -13.46 5.38
C PHE A 133 10.67 -13.45 6.65
N ASP A 134 11.75 -12.67 6.62
CA ASP A 134 12.71 -12.54 7.70
C ASP A 134 12.85 -11.09 8.19
N CYS A 135 13.62 -10.89 9.25
CA CYS A 135 13.91 -9.56 9.78
C CYS A 135 15.29 -9.03 9.35
N SER A 136 15.81 -9.49 8.21
CA SER A 136 17.09 -9.02 7.71
C SER A 136 16.95 -7.62 7.11
N VAL A 137 17.91 -6.74 7.36
CA VAL A 137 17.95 -5.42 6.74
C VAL A 137 18.22 -5.58 5.24
N ASN A 138 17.34 -5.03 4.40
CA ASN A 138 17.49 -5.02 2.95
C ASN A 138 17.93 -3.66 2.41
N ARG A 139 17.25 -2.58 2.80
CA ARG A 139 17.57 -1.20 2.36
C ARG A 139 17.68 -0.25 3.54
N THR A 140 18.73 0.58 3.53
CA THR A 140 18.96 1.70 4.46
C THR A 140 20.05 2.63 3.92
N LYS A 141 20.07 3.89 4.37
CA LYS A 141 21.13 4.90 4.23
C LYS A 141 21.57 5.45 5.60
N GLY A 142 21.17 4.81 6.71
CA GLY A 142 21.45 5.29 8.06
C GLY A 142 21.77 4.17 9.05
N ASP A 143 21.76 4.50 10.34
CA ASP A 143 22.04 3.56 11.41
C ASP A 143 20.78 2.79 11.82
N THR A 144 20.76 1.49 11.51
CA THR A 144 19.60 0.61 11.73
C THR A 144 19.24 0.42 13.21
N ALA A 145 20.21 0.65 14.11
CA ALA A 145 19.99 0.61 15.56
C ALA A 145 19.13 1.79 16.04
N THR A 146 19.21 2.94 15.37
CA THR A 146 18.53 4.17 15.77
C THR A 146 17.38 4.57 14.85
N GLN A 147 17.27 3.98 13.64
CA GLN A 147 16.18 4.21 12.70
C GLN A 147 14.85 3.56 13.13
N MET A 148 13.76 4.12 12.62
CA MET A 148 12.49 3.38 12.53
C MET A 148 12.64 2.22 11.55
N TYR A 149 11.70 1.30 11.53
CA TYR A 149 11.73 0.25 10.52
C TYR A 149 10.37 -0.15 9.97
N LEU A 150 10.40 -0.58 8.71
CA LEU A 150 9.28 -1.04 7.92
C LEU A 150 9.49 -2.52 7.60
N ILE A 151 8.45 -3.34 7.71
CA ILE A 151 8.49 -4.69 7.16
C ILE A 151 7.71 -4.73 5.85
N ASN A 152 8.36 -5.24 4.82
CA ASN A 152 7.75 -5.59 3.55
C ASN A 152 7.12 -6.98 3.70
N HIS A 153 5.79 -7.03 3.73
CA HIS A 153 5.03 -8.26 3.91
C HIS A 153 3.96 -8.42 2.83
N PHE A 154 4.42 -8.66 1.62
CA PHE A 154 3.61 -9.04 0.47
C PHE A 154 4.35 -10.15 -0.28
N LEU A 155 3.61 -11.21 -0.59
CA LEU A 155 4.16 -12.38 -1.26
C LEU A 155 3.97 -12.23 -2.76
N ASP A 156 5.03 -12.45 -3.51
CA ASP A 156 5.02 -12.46 -4.95
C ASP A 156 5.12 -13.87 -5.50
N ARG A 157 4.76 -13.99 -6.78
CA ARG A 157 5.04 -15.15 -7.62
C ARG A 157 5.64 -14.67 -8.93
N LEU A 158 6.36 -15.55 -9.61
CA LEU A 158 6.91 -15.23 -10.92
C LEU A 158 5.88 -15.48 -12.02
N VAL A 159 5.62 -14.46 -12.84
CA VAL A 159 4.89 -14.57 -14.11
C VAL A 159 5.80 -14.03 -15.20
N PHE A 160 6.15 -14.89 -16.17
CA PHE A 160 7.17 -14.59 -17.20
C PHE A 160 8.50 -14.08 -16.61
N GLY A 161 8.90 -14.61 -15.45
CA GLY A 161 10.14 -14.22 -14.76
C GLY A 161 10.07 -12.87 -14.04
N GLN A 162 8.92 -12.20 -14.03
CA GLN A 162 8.71 -10.96 -13.29
C GLN A 162 7.90 -11.22 -12.01
N PRO A 163 8.30 -10.64 -10.86
CA PRO A 163 7.53 -10.73 -9.63
C PRO A 163 6.21 -10.00 -9.82
N VAL A 164 5.12 -10.67 -9.45
CA VAL A 164 3.79 -10.09 -9.36
C VAL A 164 3.13 -10.56 -8.08
N PRO A 165 2.23 -9.76 -7.46
CA PRO A 165 1.59 -10.15 -6.22
C PRO A 165 0.82 -11.47 -6.33
N ASP A 166 1.05 -12.38 -5.38
CA ASP A 166 0.38 -13.68 -5.29
C ASP A 166 -0.97 -13.56 -4.58
N VAL A 167 -1.95 -12.99 -5.30
CA VAL A 167 -3.32 -12.79 -4.80
C VAL A 167 -3.96 -14.10 -4.31
N ALA A 168 -3.59 -15.25 -4.89
CA ALA A 168 -4.13 -16.54 -4.49
C ALA A 168 -3.72 -16.93 -3.05
N LYS A 169 -2.58 -16.42 -2.58
CA LYS A 169 -2.08 -16.64 -1.22
C LYS A 169 -2.34 -15.45 -0.28
N ALA A 170 -2.93 -14.35 -0.75
CA ALA A 170 -3.15 -13.14 0.05
C ALA A 170 -3.89 -13.39 1.38
N ASN A 171 -4.86 -14.33 1.44
CA ASN A 171 -5.51 -14.69 2.71
C ASN A 171 -4.56 -15.34 3.73
N VAL A 172 -3.54 -16.08 3.26
CA VAL A 172 -2.54 -16.72 4.12
C VAL A 172 -1.46 -15.72 4.50
N THR A 173 -0.94 -14.97 3.52
CA THR A 173 0.05 -13.92 3.74
C THR A 173 -0.49 -12.89 4.74
N ASN A 174 -1.69 -12.36 4.53
CA ASN A 174 -2.23 -11.32 5.40
C ASN A 174 -2.79 -11.83 6.75
N ALA A 175 -2.71 -13.14 7.03
CA ALA A 175 -3.30 -13.71 8.24
C ALA A 175 -2.59 -13.27 9.53
N ALA A 176 -3.36 -13.24 10.63
CA ALA A 176 -2.85 -12.85 11.94
C ALA A 176 -1.92 -13.90 12.57
N SER A 177 -1.94 -15.14 12.08
CA SER A 177 -1.08 -16.21 12.56
C SER A 177 -0.90 -17.29 11.49
N GLY A 178 0.08 -18.17 11.71
CA GLY A 178 0.42 -19.27 10.81
C GLY A 178 1.70 -18.99 10.02
N ALA A 179 2.25 -20.06 9.42
CA ALA A 179 3.47 -19.96 8.64
C ALA A 179 3.30 -19.02 7.44
N GLY A 180 4.24 -18.07 7.28
CA GLY A 180 4.21 -17.10 6.19
C GLY A 180 3.23 -15.95 6.37
N SER A 181 2.59 -15.84 7.52
CA SER A 181 1.60 -14.80 7.80
C SER A 181 2.24 -13.51 8.33
N LEU A 182 1.50 -12.40 8.25
CA LEU A 182 1.94 -11.10 8.77
C LEU A 182 2.25 -11.17 10.26
N GLY A 183 1.39 -11.85 11.04
CA GLY A 183 1.63 -12.05 12.46
C GLY A 183 2.94 -12.80 12.76
N ALA A 184 3.23 -13.89 12.04
CA ALA A 184 4.48 -14.64 12.22
C ALA A 184 5.72 -13.81 11.82
N HIS A 185 5.62 -13.02 10.75
CA HIS A 185 6.69 -12.12 10.33
C HIS A 185 6.97 -11.04 11.38
N VAL A 186 5.90 -10.42 11.91
CA VAL A 186 5.99 -9.47 13.03
C VAL A 186 6.64 -10.08 14.26
N GLU A 187 6.22 -11.28 14.68
CA GLU A 187 6.77 -11.97 15.85
C GLU A 187 8.27 -12.18 15.70
N THR A 188 8.69 -12.62 14.51
CA THR A 188 10.11 -12.77 14.15
C THR A 188 10.85 -11.45 14.26
N CYS A 189 10.28 -10.37 13.73
CA CYS A 189 10.92 -9.04 13.76
C CYS A 189 11.03 -8.45 15.16
N VAL A 190 10.00 -8.63 15.99
CA VAL A 190 10.00 -8.21 17.39
C VAL A 190 11.05 -8.97 18.19
N ALA A 191 11.21 -10.28 17.95
CA ALA A 191 12.23 -11.09 18.61
C ALA A 191 13.65 -10.64 18.26
N VAL A 192 13.91 -10.28 17.00
CA VAL A 192 15.23 -9.82 16.52
C VAL A 192 15.54 -8.40 17.00
N ASN A 193 14.61 -7.47 16.89
CA ASN A 193 14.86 -6.04 17.14
C ASN A 193 14.51 -5.59 18.56
N THR A 194 13.92 -6.45 19.38
CA THR A 194 13.40 -6.14 20.73
C THR A 194 12.39 -4.98 20.77
N ARG A 195 11.88 -4.57 19.61
CA ARG A 195 10.92 -3.48 19.42
C ARG A 195 10.02 -3.83 18.24
N ALA A 196 8.80 -3.31 18.26
CA ALA A 196 7.83 -3.46 17.18
C ALA A 196 8.25 -2.72 15.89
N PRO A 197 7.85 -3.19 14.70
CA PRO A 197 7.98 -2.40 13.48
C PRO A 197 7.21 -1.10 13.61
N ASN A 198 7.67 -0.08 12.89
CA ASN A 198 6.95 1.18 12.79
C ASN A 198 5.94 1.17 11.64
N PHE A 199 6.25 0.42 10.58
CA PHE A 199 5.39 0.29 9.42
C PHE A 199 5.22 -1.16 8.98
N LEU A 200 3.98 -1.51 8.63
CA LEU A 200 3.64 -2.79 8.01
C LEU A 200 3.23 -2.50 6.56
N LEU A 201 4.04 -2.88 5.57
CA LEU A 201 3.72 -2.70 4.15
C LEU A 201 3.18 -4.00 3.58
N MET A 202 2.01 -3.95 2.93
CA MET A 202 1.35 -5.15 2.40
C MET A 202 0.47 -4.86 1.18
N ASP A 203 0.17 -5.93 0.46
CA ASP A 203 -0.74 -5.96 -0.68
C ASP A 203 -2.11 -6.53 -0.27
N PHE A 204 -3.17 -6.00 -0.88
CA PHE A 204 -4.55 -6.50 -0.73
C PHE A 204 -5.01 -6.66 0.73
N TYR A 205 -4.92 -5.59 1.52
CA TYR A 205 -5.29 -5.58 2.94
C TYR A 205 -6.73 -6.06 3.22
N GLU A 206 -7.60 -6.07 2.22
CA GLU A 206 -8.96 -6.60 2.27
C GLU A 206 -9.03 -8.14 2.37
N TYR A 207 -7.95 -8.84 2.02
CA TYR A 207 -7.81 -10.28 2.25
C TYR A 207 -7.45 -10.57 3.70
N GLY A 208 -8.03 -11.63 4.26
CA GLY A 208 -7.87 -12.01 5.66
C GLY A 208 -8.88 -11.34 6.61
N SER A 209 -9.96 -10.74 6.10
CA SER A 209 -11.09 -10.23 6.90
C SER A 209 -10.70 -9.30 8.05
N GLY A 210 -9.66 -8.49 7.84
CA GLY A 210 -9.17 -7.51 8.81
C GLY A 210 -8.13 -8.03 9.80
N SER A 211 -7.64 -9.25 9.62
CA SER A 211 -6.51 -9.79 10.39
C SER A 211 -5.27 -8.88 10.40
N VAL A 212 -4.98 -8.17 9.31
CA VAL A 212 -3.88 -7.19 9.29
C VAL A 212 -4.07 -6.04 10.29
N PHE A 213 -5.32 -5.62 10.52
CA PHE A 213 -5.64 -4.62 11.55
C PHE A 213 -5.57 -5.21 12.95
N GLN A 214 -5.91 -6.49 13.10
CA GLN A 214 -5.72 -7.21 14.35
C GLN A 214 -4.24 -7.26 14.72
N VAL A 215 -3.35 -7.66 13.80
CA VAL A 215 -1.90 -7.68 14.03
C VAL A 215 -1.39 -6.32 14.47
N ALA A 216 -1.77 -5.24 13.77
CA ALA A 216 -1.37 -3.90 14.19
C ALA A 216 -1.92 -3.52 15.58
N ALA A 217 -3.14 -3.91 15.92
CA ALA A 217 -3.72 -3.66 17.24
C ALA A 217 -2.97 -4.42 18.34
N ASP A 218 -2.65 -5.70 18.10
CA ASP A 218 -1.96 -6.57 19.04
C ASP A 218 -0.56 -6.01 19.38
N ILE A 219 0.20 -5.59 18.37
CA ILE A 219 1.54 -5.01 18.59
C ILE A 219 1.47 -3.64 19.30
N ASN A 220 0.42 -2.86 19.03
CA ASN A 220 0.15 -1.61 19.77
C ASN A 220 -0.43 -1.84 21.17
N LYS A 221 -0.70 -3.10 21.55
CA LYS A 221 -1.33 -3.47 22.82
C LYS A 221 -2.69 -2.80 23.01
N VAL A 222 -3.48 -2.69 21.95
CA VAL A 222 -4.84 -2.17 21.97
C VAL A 222 -5.84 -3.24 21.54
N THR A 223 -7.05 -3.20 22.09
CA THR A 223 -8.09 -4.17 21.73
C THR A 223 -8.54 -3.99 20.29
N TYR A 224 -8.47 -5.05 19.49
CA TYR A 224 -9.06 -5.06 18.16
C TYR A 224 -10.58 -5.28 18.24
N ALA A 225 -11.34 -4.22 17.98
CA ALA A 225 -12.80 -4.23 17.94
C ALA A 225 -13.28 -3.32 16.79
N PRO A 226 -13.31 -3.83 15.54
CA PRO A 226 -13.67 -3.00 14.38
C PRO A 226 -15.14 -2.59 14.46
N THR A 227 -15.38 -1.28 14.52
CA THR A 227 -16.73 -0.67 14.50
C THR A 227 -17.15 -0.21 13.10
N SER A 228 -16.21 -0.27 12.14
CA SER A 228 -16.43 0.10 10.74
C SER A 228 -16.30 -1.16 9.89
N PRO A 229 -17.06 -1.27 8.78
CA PRO A 229 -16.93 -2.38 7.86
C PRO A 229 -15.48 -2.54 7.39
N ILE A 230 -14.99 -3.79 7.43
CA ILE A 230 -13.73 -4.15 6.80
C ILE A 230 -14.00 -4.35 5.31
N ALA A 231 -13.11 -3.81 4.47
CA ALA A 231 -13.20 -4.00 3.03
C ALA A 231 -13.13 -5.49 2.69
N THR A 232 -13.90 -5.92 1.71
CA THR A 232 -13.88 -7.29 1.19
C THR A 232 -13.26 -7.30 -0.20
N PRO A 233 -12.55 -8.38 -0.60
CA PRO A 233 -12.06 -8.53 -1.95
C PRO A 233 -13.17 -8.33 -2.97
N LEU A 234 -12.88 -7.58 -4.04
CA LEU A 234 -13.81 -7.49 -5.16
C LEU A 234 -13.93 -8.87 -5.81
N SER A 235 -15.16 -9.36 -5.99
CA SER A 235 -15.41 -10.58 -6.75
C SER A 235 -14.85 -10.39 -8.15
N THR A 236 -13.81 -11.16 -8.49
CA THR A 236 -13.40 -11.31 -9.88
C THR A 236 -14.51 -12.11 -10.56
N SER A 237 -15.41 -11.43 -11.27
CA SER A 237 -16.26 -12.13 -12.22
C SER A 237 -15.32 -12.72 -13.28
N THR A 238 -15.12 -14.03 -13.21
CA THR A 238 -14.64 -14.82 -14.33
C THR A 238 -15.67 -14.68 -15.44
N GLY A 239 -15.53 -13.63 -16.24
CA GLY A 239 -16.27 -13.43 -17.47
C GLY A 239 -15.81 -14.44 -18.50
N ALA A 240 -16.61 -15.50 -18.67
CA ALA A 240 -16.94 -16.20 -19.92
C ALA A 240 -17.30 -17.67 -19.62
N ALA A 241 -18.41 -17.90 -18.93
CA ALA A 241 -19.14 -19.14 -19.17
C ALA A 241 -19.75 -19.02 -20.58
N SER A 242 -19.13 -19.68 -21.56
CA SER A 242 -19.72 -19.88 -22.87
C SER A 242 -21.07 -20.59 -22.69
N PRO A 243 -22.16 -20.14 -23.34
CA PRO A 243 -23.39 -20.91 -23.31
C PRO A 243 -23.16 -22.16 -24.17
N THR A 244 -22.98 -23.31 -23.54
CA THR A 244 -23.13 -24.60 -24.20
C THR A 244 -24.58 -24.71 -24.64
N GLY A 245 -24.82 -24.44 -25.93
CA GLY A 245 -26.10 -24.69 -26.58
C GLY A 245 -26.40 -26.18 -26.58
N SER A 246 -27.44 -26.57 -25.84
CA SER A 246 -28.10 -27.86 -26.01
C SER A 246 -29.40 -27.63 -26.76
N SER A 247 -29.38 -28.02 -28.03
CA SER A 247 -30.51 -28.09 -28.95
C SER A 247 -31.63 -28.94 -28.36
N LYS A 248 -32.85 -28.40 -28.33
CA LYS A 248 -34.08 -29.20 -28.34
C LYS A 248 -35.06 -28.56 -29.32
N ASP A 249 -35.35 -29.34 -30.35
CA ASP A 249 -36.38 -29.09 -31.35
C ASP A 249 -37.75 -28.87 -30.71
N GLY A 250 -38.49 -27.89 -31.24
CA GLY A 250 -39.85 -27.57 -30.86
C GLY A 250 -40.50 -26.71 -31.93
N SER A 251 -41.09 -27.38 -32.93
CA SER A 251 -41.84 -26.83 -34.07
C SER A 251 -42.97 -25.88 -33.64
N GLY A 252 -43.12 -24.75 -34.34
CA GLY A 252 -44.23 -23.82 -34.16
C GLY A 252 -44.20 -22.65 -35.15
N ASN A 253 -44.93 -22.79 -36.24
CA ASN A 253 -45.12 -21.80 -37.31
C ASN A 253 -45.60 -20.42 -36.80
N GLY A 254 -44.99 -19.34 -37.31
CA GLY A 254 -45.50 -17.98 -37.18
C GLY A 254 -44.75 -17.02 -38.09
N ALA A 255 -45.44 -16.49 -39.11
CA ALA A 255 -44.88 -15.70 -40.20
C ALA A 255 -44.46 -14.27 -39.81
N LEU A 256 -43.39 -13.82 -40.46
CA LEU A 256 -43.05 -12.49 -41.00
C LEU A 256 -43.95 -11.28 -40.63
N SER A 257 -43.35 -10.17 -40.17
CA SER A 257 -43.43 -8.85 -40.86
C SER A 257 -42.60 -7.71 -40.20
N ILE A 258 -41.71 -7.09 -41.01
CA ILE A 258 -41.53 -5.63 -41.26
C ILE A 258 -41.13 -4.73 -40.05
N SER A 259 -39.88 -4.22 -40.00
CA SER A 259 -39.45 -2.86 -40.46
C SER A 259 -38.88 -2.10 -39.24
N SER A 260 -37.92 -1.18 -39.27
CA SER A 260 -37.20 -0.42 -40.28
C SER A 260 -36.01 0.24 -39.55
N ARG A 261 -34.87 0.42 -40.24
CA ARG A 261 -33.89 1.54 -40.13
C ARG A 261 -33.35 1.85 -38.71
N GLN A 262 -32.06 1.72 -38.43
CA GLN A 262 -30.96 2.61 -38.84
C GLN A 262 -29.65 1.81 -38.61
N HIS A 263 -28.75 1.64 -39.60
CA HIS A 263 -27.56 2.47 -39.87
C HIS A 263 -26.73 2.80 -38.60
N LEU A 264 -25.41 2.67 -38.53
CA LEU A 264 -24.29 2.20 -39.37
C LEU A 264 -23.04 2.45 -38.47
N LEU A 265 -21.96 1.65 -38.61
CA LEU A 265 -20.55 2.03 -38.32
C LEU A 265 -20.17 2.18 -36.82
N GLN A 266 -18.99 1.86 -36.30
CA GLN A 266 -17.65 1.51 -36.79
C GLN A 266 -16.87 1.12 -35.51
N SER A 267 -16.13 0.01 -35.41
CA SER A 267 -14.71 -0.14 -35.77
C SER A 267 -13.90 -0.63 -34.57
N LEU A 268 -13.15 -1.70 -34.84
CA LEU A 268 -12.00 -2.21 -34.09
C LEU A 268 -11.01 -1.11 -33.67
N VAL A 269 -10.56 -1.18 -32.41
CA VAL A 269 -9.18 -0.85 -32.02
C VAL A 269 -8.75 -1.83 -30.92
N VAL A 270 -7.91 -2.80 -31.27
CA VAL A 270 -7.08 -3.55 -30.32
C VAL A 270 -5.68 -2.96 -30.43
N VAL A 271 -5.21 -2.29 -29.38
CA VAL A 271 -3.79 -1.91 -29.26
C VAL A 271 -3.21 -2.71 -28.11
N ALA A 272 -2.31 -3.62 -28.46
CA ALA A 272 -1.38 -4.27 -27.56
C ALA A 272 -0.26 -3.30 -27.21
N SER A 273 0.08 -3.21 -25.93
CA SER A 273 1.30 -2.54 -25.47
C SER A 273 2.04 -3.46 -24.50
N ILE A 274 2.93 -4.27 -25.07
CA ILE A 274 4.06 -4.89 -24.34
C ILE A 274 5.23 -3.92 -24.52
N ALA A 275 5.77 -3.40 -23.43
CA ALA A 275 7.05 -2.69 -23.46
C ALA A 275 7.88 -3.03 -22.23
N PHE A 276 9.12 -3.42 -22.53
CA PHE A 276 10.19 -3.92 -21.68
C PHE A 276 10.71 -2.88 -20.69
N GLY A 277 11.28 -3.36 -19.59
CA GLY A 277 12.11 -2.57 -18.68
C GLY A 277 12.90 -3.44 -17.70
N ALA A 278 13.76 -4.31 -18.21
CA ALA A 278 14.86 -4.90 -17.43
C ALA A 278 16.17 -4.28 -17.91
N SER A 279 16.97 -3.72 -16.99
CA SER A 279 18.41 -3.99 -16.81
C SER A 279 19.19 -2.82 -16.17
N ALA A 280 20.11 -3.23 -15.27
CA ALA A 280 21.24 -2.51 -14.66
C ALA A 280 20.85 -1.47 -13.59
N VAL A 281 21.46 -1.46 -12.39
CA VAL A 281 22.90 -1.29 -12.13
C VAL A 281 23.31 -1.97 -10.81
N ILE A 282 24.57 -2.41 -10.79
CA ILE A 282 25.38 -2.92 -9.66
C ILE A 282 25.43 -1.93 -8.49
#